data_AF-A0A378JI41-F1
#
_entry.id   AF-A0A378JI41-F1
#
_cell.length_a   1.000
_cell.length_b   1.000
_cell.length_c   1.000
_cell.angle_alpha   90.00
_cell.angle_beta   90.00
_cell.angle_gamma   90.00
#
_symmetry.space_group_name_H-M   'P 1'
#
loop_
_entity.id
_entity.type
_entity.pdbx_description
1 polymer ?
#
loop_
_entity_poly.entity_id
_entity_poly.type
_entity_poly.pdbx_seq_one_letter_code
_entity_poly.pdbx_strand_id
1 'polypeptide(L)'
;MKNKIEFHKHEYSPSHWSIDFTRAGTSVATFNVRNKYHFSVILNPTDCQGYRSIIRYLNEDSSSLSSAFNRTYTLSEQRALNDVTAIMTKVYEKLGVIAQFSQLGNNSHHFDPNTRVVHVGDDEEPSLLHLHMWGRGDPEMEYIPGVPLRGPKPGLMFDLRAKKEPNKEELQKCLDTFKSLLDDYIKSPEFLDEFGNSVKISFDNPNVKSVQVKESVTSGPGFFSSTADHKSSEPPSPSSQLPTLKV
;
A
#
# COMPACT_ATOMS: atom_id res chain seq x y z
N MET A 1 -7.32 29.01 13.98
CA MET A 1 -6.06 28.78 13.23
C MET A 1 -6.42 27.95 12.01
N LYS A 2 -6.03 28.35 10.78
CA LYS A 2 -6.20 27.48 9.61
C LYS A 2 -5.27 26.27 9.78
N ASN A 3 -5.79 25.06 9.55
CA ASN A 3 -4.97 23.85 9.58
C ASN A 3 -3.84 24.00 8.57
N LYS A 4 -2.60 23.78 9.02
CA LYS A 4 -1.39 23.84 8.17
C LYS A 4 -1.15 22.53 7.40
N ILE A 5 -2.11 21.61 7.43
CA ILE A 5 -2.08 20.33 6.74
C ILE A 5 -3.34 20.25 5.90
N GLU A 6 -3.18 20.02 4.61
CA GLU A 6 -4.24 19.83 3.63
C GLU A 6 -4.15 18.44 3.02
N PHE A 7 -5.30 17.79 2.90
CA PHE A 7 -5.39 16.46 2.31
C PHE A 7 -5.84 16.56 0.86
N HIS A 8 -5.12 15.86 -0.01
CA HIS A 8 -5.39 15.88 -1.44
C HIS A 8 -6.72 15.22 -1.76
N LYS A 9 -7.57 15.95 -2.50
CA LYS A 9 -8.87 15.47 -2.95
C LYS A 9 -8.74 14.98 -4.38
N HIS A 10 -8.60 13.68 -4.54
CA HIS A 10 -8.41 13.03 -5.84
C HIS A 10 -9.09 11.66 -5.85
N GLU A 11 -9.65 11.28 -7.00
CA GLU A 11 -10.24 9.97 -7.24
C GLU A 11 -9.27 9.12 -8.06
N TYR A 12 -8.63 8.15 -7.42
CA TYR A 12 -7.68 7.26 -8.08
C TYR A 12 -8.43 6.20 -8.88
N SER A 13 -7.92 5.86 -10.07
CA SER A 13 -8.46 4.79 -10.92
C SER A 13 -8.58 3.47 -10.14
N PRO A 14 -9.62 2.64 -10.35
CA PRO A 14 -9.68 1.28 -9.79
C PRO A 14 -8.49 0.40 -10.19
N SER A 15 -7.85 0.72 -11.32
CA SER A 15 -6.63 0.06 -11.78
C SER A 15 -5.34 0.66 -11.19
N HIS A 16 -5.43 1.70 -10.37
CA HIS A 16 -4.27 2.29 -9.72
C HIS A 16 -3.61 1.26 -8.78
N TRP A 17 -2.28 1.25 -8.72
CA TRP A 17 -1.51 0.25 -7.96
C TRP A 17 -1.85 0.26 -6.46
N SER A 18 -2.31 1.40 -5.92
CA SER A 18 -2.75 1.51 -4.54
C SER A 18 -4.10 0.81 -4.30
N ILE A 19 -4.94 0.61 -5.32
CA ILE A 19 -6.21 -0.10 -5.18
C ILE A 19 -6.01 -1.57 -5.56
N ASP A 20 -5.42 -1.84 -6.72
CA ASP A 20 -5.05 -3.16 -7.20
C ASP A 20 -3.64 -3.55 -6.73
N PHE A 21 -3.47 -3.66 -5.40
CA PHE A 21 -2.17 -3.84 -4.76
C PHE A 21 -1.55 -5.22 -4.98
N THR A 22 -2.34 -6.22 -5.37
CA THR A 22 -1.85 -7.59 -5.61
C THR A 22 -1.26 -7.76 -7.00
N ARG A 23 -1.54 -6.84 -7.95
CA ARG A 23 -1.04 -6.91 -9.33
C ARG A 23 0.48 -6.99 -9.44
N ALA A 24 1.20 -6.42 -8.48
CA ALA A 24 2.66 -6.50 -8.45
C ALA A 24 3.19 -7.95 -8.26
N GLY A 25 2.32 -8.89 -7.86
CA GLY A 25 2.70 -10.29 -7.66
C GLY A 25 3.56 -10.52 -6.41
N THR A 26 3.57 -9.57 -5.47
CA THR A 26 4.41 -9.62 -4.27
C THR A 26 3.64 -9.84 -2.97
N SER A 27 2.39 -10.30 -3.05
CA SER A 27 1.55 -10.46 -1.87
C SER A 27 1.93 -11.67 -1.03
N VAL A 28 2.15 -11.43 0.26
CA VAL A 28 2.41 -12.46 1.27
C VAL A 28 1.08 -12.92 1.88
N ALA A 29 0.35 -12.00 2.50
CA ALA A 29 -0.90 -12.30 3.18
C ALA A 29 -1.75 -11.03 3.40
N THR A 30 -3.04 -11.26 3.67
CA THR A 30 -3.97 -10.26 4.21
C THR A 30 -4.29 -10.56 5.66
N PHE A 31 -4.46 -9.51 6.46
CA PHE A 31 -4.73 -9.58 7.89
C PHE A 31 -6.05 -8.89 8.20
N ASN A 32 -6.86 -9.49 9.07
CA ASN A 32 -8.05 -8.88 9.66
C ASN A 32 -7.85 -8.80 11.17
N VAL A 33 -7.62 -7.59 11.67
CA VAL A 33 -7.38 -7.29 13.08
C VAL A 33 -8.69 -6.87 13.75
N ARG A 34 -9.01 -7.54 14.85
CA ARG A 34 -10.21 -7.36 15.69
C ARG A 34 -11.51 -7.47 14.91
N ASN A 35 -11.52 -8.30 13.86
CA ASN A 35 -12.63 -8.50 12.93
C ASN A 35 -13.10 -7.21 12.23
N LYS A 36 -12.26 -6.17 12.17
CA LYS A 36 -12.64 -4.84 11.70
C LYS A 36 -11.62 -4.22 10.74
N TYR A 37 -10.35 -4.22 11.08
CA TYR A 37 -9.33 -3.50 10.32
C TYR A 37 -8.56 -4.44 9.41
N HIS A 38 -8.57 -4.15 8.11
CA HIS A 38 -7.94 -4.98 7.11
C HIS A 38 -6.57 -4.43 6.72
N PHE A 39 -5.59 -5.31 6.58
CA PHE A 39 -4.23 -4.97 6.16
C PHE A 39 -3.73 -5.93 5.10
N SER A 40 -2.76 -5.47 4.32
CA SER A 40 -1.95 -6.29 3.41
C SER A 40 -0.50 -6.27 3.85
N VAL A 41 0.17 -7.39 3.66
CA VAL A 41 1.63 -7.50 3.73
C VAL A 41 2.12 -7.96 2.37
N ILE A 42 2.95 -7.14 1.75
CA ILE A 42 3.58 -7.45 0.47
C ILE A 42 5.09 -7.30 0.59
N LEU A 43 5.87 -8.06 -0.19
CA LEU A 43 7.27 -7.70 -0.45
C LEU A 43 7.30 -6.44 -1.32
N ASN A 44 8.26 -5.55 -1.07
CA ASN A 44 8.36 -4.31 -1.81
C ASN A 44 8.71 -4.61 -3.28
N PRO A 45 7.87 -4.22 -4.24
CA PRO A 45 8.07 -4.59 -5.64
C PRO A 45 9.25 -3.88 -6.31
N THR A 46 9.78 -2.80 -5.69
CA THR A 46 10.82 -1.96 -6.27
C THR A 46 12.16 -2.03 -5.52
N ASP A 47 12.22 -2.75 -4.39
CA ASP A 47 13.45 -2.89 -3.61
C ASP A 47 13.47 -4.21 -2.84
N CYS A 48 14.41 -5.09 -3.21
CA CYS A 48 14.61 -6.40 -2.60
C CYS A 48 15.58 -6.38 -1.40
N GLN A 49 16.25 -5.27 -1.14
CA GLN A 49 17.26 -5.19 -0.08
C GLN A 49 16.62 -5.40 1.31
N GLY A 50 17.30 -6.17 2.16
CA GLY A 50 16.79 -6.53 3.47
C GLY A 50 15.48 -7.32 3.43
N TYR A 51 15.13 -7.93 2.28
CA TYR A 51 13.83 -8.57 2.03
C TYR A 51 12.64 -7.66 2.34
N ARG A 52 12.77 -6.36 2.04
CA ARG A 52 11.85 -5.32 2.49
C ARG A 52 10.38 -5.65 2.21
N SER A 53 9.56 -5.60 3.24
CA SER A 53 8.10 -5.70 3.16
C SER A 53 7.42 -4.37 3.41
N ILE A 54 6.22 -4.21 2.86
CA ILE A 54 5.31 -3.11 3.15
C ILE A 54 4.11 -3.71 3.89
N ILE A 55 3.81 -3.16 5.07
CA ILE A 55 2.59 -3.45 5.83
C ILE A 55 1.67 -2.26 5.64
N ARG A 56 0.48 -2.49 5.09
CA ARG A 56 -0.42 -1.41 4.66
C ARG A 56 -1.84 -1.65 5.17
N TYR A 57 -2.43 -0.63 5.77
CA TYR A 57 -3.87 -0.57 6.05
C TYR A 57 -4.68 -0.42 4.75
N LEU A 58 -5.69 -1.28 4.60
CA LEU A 58 -6.55 -1.36 3.44
C LEU A 58 -7.84 -0.55 3.66
N ASN A 59 -8.64 -0.96 4.63
CA ASN A 59 -9.96 -0.42 4.93
C ASN A 59 -10.46 -0.96 6.28
N GLU A 60 -11.58 -0.42 6.77
CA GLU A 60 -12.34 -1.01 7.88
C GLU A 60 -13.68 -1.56 7.39
N ASP A 61 -14.09 -2.68 7.98
CA ASP A 61 -15.36 -3.35 7.74
C ASP A 61 -15.61 -3.54 6.22
N SER A 62 -16.68 -2.94 5.69
CA SER A 62 -17.06 -3.01 4.28
C SER A 62 -16.71 -1.74 3.48
N SER A 63 -15.90 -0.83 4.04
CA SER A 63 -15.55 0.44 3.40
C SER A 63 -14.67 0.22 2.16
N SER A 64 -14.69 1.13 1.19
CA SER A 64 -13.79 1.03 0.03
C SER A 64 -12.33 1.32 0.41
N LEU A 65 -11.36 0.82 -0.37
CA LEU A 65 -9.94 1.15 -0.16
C LEU A 65 -9.68 2.65 -0.22
N SER A 66 -10.30 3.33 -1.19
CA SER A 66 -10.14 4.78 -1.39
C SER A 66 -10.60 5.62 -0.20
N SER A 67 -11.53 5.10 0.61
CA SER A 67 -11.97 5.78 1.84
C SER A 67 -10.87 5.87 2.92
N ALA A 68 -9.80 5.08 2.80
CA ALA A 68 -8.64 5.11 3.67
C ALA A 68 -7.49 6.01 3.15
N PHE A 69 -7.65 6.66 2.00
CA PHE A 69 -6.60 7.49 1.40
C PHE A 69 -6.72 8.94 1.87
N ASN A 70 -5.60 9.65 1.91
CA ASN A 70 -5.55 11.11 2.08
C ASN A 70 -6.44 11.63 3.23
N ARG A 71 -6.32 11.01 4.41
CA ARG A 71 -7.03 11.46 5.62
C ARG A 71 -6.21 11.19 6.86
N THR A 72 -6.67 11.71 8.00
CA THR A 72 -6.14 11.31 9.29
C THR A 72 -6.55 9.88 9.63
N TYR A 73 -5.63 9.16 10.26
CA TYR A 73 -5.89 7.83 10.80
C TYR A 73 -6.21 7.91 12.30
N THR A 74 -7.11 7.06 12.73
CA THR A 74 -7.50 6.89 14.12
C THR A 74 -6.41 6.14 14.89
N LEU A 75 -6.41 6.30 16.22
CA LEU A 75 -5.52 5.53 17.09
C LEU A 75 -5.73 4.02 16.95
N SER A 76 -6.95 3.58 16.67
CA SER A 76 -7.28 2.16 16.50
C SER A 76 -6.67 1.58 15.23
N GLU A 77 -6.75 2.30 14.11
CA GLU A 77 -6.09 1.92 12.85
C GLU A 77 -4.57 1.83 13.03
N GLN A 78 -3.98 2.82 13.71
CA GLN A 78 -2.54 2.84 14.00
C GLN A 78 -2.10 1.69 14.91
N ARG A 79 -2.87 1.38 15.96
CA ARG A 79 -2.58 0.25 16.85
C ARG A 79 -2.68 -1.08 16.10
N ALA A 80 -3.71 -1.23 15.28
CA ALA A 80 -3.87 -2.44 14.49
C ALA A 80 -2.74 -2.62 13.44
N LEU A 81 -2.22 -1.54 12.84
CA LEU A 81 -1.01 -1.61 12.01
C LEU A 81 0.18 -2.14 12.82
N ASN A 82 0.36 -1.64 14.04
CA ASN A 82 1.46 -2.05 14.92
C ASN A 82 1.31 -3.51 15.38
N ASP A 83 0.09 -4.02 15.57
CA ASP A 83 -0.16 -5.44 15.87
C ASP A 83 0.32 -6.33 14.70
N VAL A 84 -0.02 -5.98 13.45
CA VAL A 84 0.48 -6.71 12.25
C VAL A 84 2.01 -6.60 12.15
N THR A 85 2.56 -5.45 12.52
CA THR A 85 4.01 -5.21 12.56
C THR A 85 4.68 -6.15 13.55
N ALA A 86 4.17 -6.26 14.78
CA ALA A 86 4.68 -7.18 15.79
C ALA A 86 4.68 -8.63 15.28
N ILE A 87 3.61 -9.08 14.62
CA ILE A 87 3.56 -10.41 14.00
C ILE A 87 4.65 -10.57 12.93
N MET A 88 4.80 -9.59 12.03
CA MET A 88 5.79 -9.67 10.96
C MET A 88 7.23 -9.63 11.46
N THR A 89 7.53 -8.99 12.60
CA THR A 89 8.89 -9.05 13.18
C THR A 89 9.33 -10.50 13.45
N LYS A 90 8.40 -11.39 13.81
CA LYS A 90 8.68 -12.80 14.07
C LYS A 90 9.12 -13.57 12.84
N VAL A 91 8.67 -13.17 11.65
CA VAL A 91 9.16 -13.74 10.38
C VAL A 91 10.64 -13.40 10.19
N TYR A 92 11.03 -12.14 10.42
CA TYR A 92 12.42 -11.70 10.33
C TYR A 92 13.30 -12.32 11.43
N GLU A 93 12.79 -12.44 12.67
CA GLU A 93 13.50 -13.13 13.76
C GLU A 93 13.78 -14.60 13.40
N LYS A 94 12.79 -15.31 12.83
CA LYS A 94 12.95 -16.71 12.40
C LYS A 94 13.94 -16.88 11.25
N LEU A 95 14.09 -15.87 10.39
CA LEU A 95 15.16 -15.84 9.37
C LEU A 95 16.55 -15.64 9.98
N GLY A 96 16.66 -15.26 11.25
CA GLY A 96 17.94 -14.95 11.89
C GLY A 96 18.50 -13.57 11.52
N VAL A 97 17.63 -12.64 11.10
CA VAL A 97 18.00 -11.26 10.77
C VAL A 97 17.45 -10.27 11.81
N ILE A 98 18.13 -9.14 11.97
CA ILE A 98 17.68 -8.07 12.87
C ILE A 98 16.57 -7.28 12.18
N ALA A 99 15.34 -7.42 12.67
CA ALA A 99 14.20 -6.67 12.15
C ALA A 99 14.34 -5.17 12.44
N GLN A 100 14.15 -4.35 11.41
CA GLN A 100 14.00 -2.90 11.50
C GLN A 100 12.72 -2.50 10.78
N PHE A 101 12.06 -1.45 11.24
CA PHE A 101 10.91 -0.90 10.56
C PHE A 101 10.82 0.62 10.73
N SER A 102 10.11 1.27 9.81
CA SER A 102 9.85 2.69 9.86
C SER A 102 8.51 3.00 9.20
N GLN A 103 7.65 3.69 9.95
CA GLN A 103 6.47 4.33 9.40
C GLN A 103 6.86 5.74 8.93
N LEU A 104 6.81 5.94 7.62
CA LEU A 104 7.08 7.20 6.96
C LEU A 104 5.89 7.55 6.07
N GLY A 105 5.97 8.67 5.35
CA GLY A 105 5.01 9.04 4.30
C GLY A 105 5.60 9.96 3.25
N ASN A 106 6.94 10.08 3.24
CA ASN A 106 7.67 11.17 2.58
C ASN A 106 7.43 11.27 1.08
N ASN A 107 7.11 10.16 0.41
CA ASN A 107 6.85 10.17 -1.04
C ASN A 107 5.47 10.75 -1.39
N SER A 108 4.55 10.77 -0.41
CA SER A 108 3.19 11.30 -0.55
C SER A 108 2.99 12.61 0.23
N HIS A 109 4.02 13.16 0.87
CA HIS A 109 3.94 14.36 1.71
C HIS A 109 4.81 15.47 1.12
N HIS A 110 4.20 16.61 0.81
CA HIS A 110 4.86 17.74 0.17
C HIS A 110 4.72 19.00 1.03
N PHE A 111 5.70 19.89 1.00
CA PHE A 111 5.67 21.15 1.75
C PHE A 111 5.81 22.33 0.79
N ASP A 112 4.85 23.25 0.82
CA ASP A 112 4.93 24.52 0.10
C ASP A 112 5.62 25.57 0.98
N PRO A 113 6.84 26.04 0.63
CA PRO A 113 7.57 27.02 1.42
C PRO A 113 6.92 28.42 1.42
N ASN A 114 6.12 28.75 0.40
CA ASN A 114 5.48 30.06 0.27
C ASN A 114 4.24 30.16 1.15
N THR A 115 3.35 29.16 1.08
CA THR A 115 2.11 29.13 1.86
C THR A 115 2.29 28.52 3.24
N ARG A 116 3.42 27.81 3.48
CA ARG A 116 3.73 27.06 4.70
C ARG A 116 2.73 25.92 4.97
N VAL A 117 2.09 25.40 3.92
CA VAL A 117 1.13 24.29 3.98
C VAL A 117 1.85 22.97 3.68
N VAL A 118 1.50 21.93 4.44
CA VAL A 118 1.88 20.54 4.14
C VAL A 118 0.71 19.90 3.39
N HIS A 119 0.98 19.37 2.20
CA HIS A 119 0.04 18.61 1.41
C HIS A 119 0.26 17.11 1.62
N VAL A 120 -0.82 16.37 1.83
CA VAL A 120 -0.82 14.92 2.09
C VAL A 120 -1.60 14.20 0.99
N GLY A 121 -0.89 13.39 0.22
CA GLY A 121 -1.32 12.79 -1.05
C GLY A 121 -1.05 13.70 -2.24
N ASP A 122 -0.95 13.10 -3.43
CA ASP A 122 -0.90 13.79 -4.72
C ASP A 122 -1.59 12.95 -5.82
N ASP A 123 -1.51 13.39 -7.08
CA ASP A 123 -2.17 12.72 -8.21
C ASP A 123 -1.54 11.35 -8.57
N GLU A 124 -0.28 11.09 -8.17
CA GLU A 124 0.45 9.86 -8.50
C GLU A 124 0.43 8.83 -7.35
N GLU A 125 0.51 9.30 -6.11
CA GLU A 125 0.60 8.46 -4.91
C GLU A 125 -0.35 8.97 -3.82
N PRO A 126 -1.42 8.22 -3.48
CA PRO A 126 -2.20 8.52 -2.28
C PRO A 126 -1.34 8.36 -1.04
N SER A 127 -1.56 9.21 -0.04
CA SER A 127 -1.05 8.95 1.30
C SER A 127 -1.82 7.78 1.90
N LEU A 128 -1.07 6.76 2.33
CA LEU A 128 -1.56 5.51 2.92
C LEU A 128 -1.01 5.34 4.33
N LEU A 129 -1.80 4.77 5.25
CA LEU A 129 -1.29 4.25 6.51
C LEU A 129 -0.52 2.95 6.21
N HIS A 130 0.80 3.06 6.17
CA HIS A 130 1.68 1.95 5.89
C HIS A 130 3.03 2.14 6.57
N LEU A 131 3.80 1.06 6.64
CA LEU A 131 5.20 1.12 7.04
C LEU A 131 6.06 0.15 6.24
N HIS A 132 7.36 0.39 6.29
CA HIS A 132 8.37 -0.48 5.74
C HIS A 132 9.01 -1.29 6.86
N MET A 133 9.24 -2.58 6.61
CA MET A 133 10.02 -3.46 7.48
C MET A 133 11.08 -4.18 6.66
N TRP A 134 12.25 -4.40 7.23
CA TRP A 134 13.37 -5.08 6.57
C TRP A 134 14.30 -5.75 7.59
N GLY A 135 15.10 -6.69 7.13
CA GLY A 135 16.13 -7.37 7.91
C GLY A 135 17.50 -6.74 7.76
N ARG A 136 18.31 -6.82 8.81
CA ARG A 136 19.75 -6.51 8.80
C ARG A 136 20.57 -7.73 9.24
N GLY A 137 21.72 -7.90 8.61
CA GLY A 137 22.61 -9.04 8.78
C GLY A 137 23.80 -8.89 7.84
N ASP A 138 24.51 -9.97 7.54
CA ASP A 138 25.54 -9.95 6.50
C ASP A 138 24.87 -9.76 5.11
N PRO A 139 25.15 -8.67 4.37
CA PRO A 139 24.52 -8.40 3.07
C PRO A 139 24.74 -9.50 2.01
N GLU A 140 25.85 -10.24 2.10
CA GLU A 140 26.17 -11.29 1.12
C GLU A 140 25.62 -12.66 1.53
N MET A 141 25.13 -12.80 2.77
CA MET A 141 24.57 -14.05 3.27
C MET A 141 23.18 -14.29 2.69
N GLU A 142 22.95 -15.54 2.31
CA GLU A 142 21.66 -16.07 1.86
C GLU A 142 20.88 -16.61 3.06
N TYR A 143 20.32 -15.71 3.88
CA TYR A 143 19.39 -16.10 4.96
C TYR A 143 18.14 -16.80 4.41
N ILE A 144 17.79 -16.48 3.16
CA ILE A 144 16.89 -17.26 2.31
C ILE A 144 17.76 -17.90 1.22
N PRO A 145 17.81 -19.24 1.10
CA PRO A 145 18.65 -19.91 0.11
C PRO A 145 18.43 -19.37 -1.32
N GLY A 146 19.53 -18.98 -1.99
CA GLY A 146 19.50 -18.39 -3.31
C GLY A 146 19.02 -16.94 -3.38
N VAL A 147 18.89 -16.24 -2.24
CA VAL A 147 18.55 -14.81 -2.19
C VAL A 147 19.45 -14.09 -1.18
N PRO A 148 20.46 -13.31 -1.62
CA PRO A 148 21.29 -12.56 -0.68
C PRO A 148 20.51 -11.44 0.00
N LEU A 149 20.79 -11.17 1.28
CA LEU A 149 20.09 -10.14 2.06
C LEU A 149 20.25 -8.74 1.48
N ARG A 150 21.44 -8.41 0.99
CA ARG A 150 21.83 -7.09 0.46
C ARG A 150 21.67 -5.99 1.51
N GLY A 151 21.62 -4.74 1.04
CA GLY A 151 21.62 -3.56 1.90
C GLY A 151 23.00 -3.24 2.48
N PRO A 152 23.11 -2.15 3.24
CA PRO A 152 24.37 -1.77 3.86
C PRO A 152 24.69 -2.66 5.06
N LYS A 153 25.99 -2.88 5.31
CA LYS A 153 26.49 -3.62 6.47
C LYS A 153 25.89 -3.09 7.78
N PRO A 154 25.63 -3.96 8.78
CA PRO A 154 25.12 -3.52 10.08
C PRO A 154 25.99 -2.42 10.70
N GLY A 155 25.35 -1.49 11.42
CA GLY A 155 25.98 -0.27 11.93
C GLY A 155 25.81 0.96 11.02
N LEU A 156 25.52 0.76 9.72
CA LEU A 156 25.15 1.84 8.80
C LEU A 156 23.64 2.05 8.74
N MET A 157 23.22 3.29 8.47
CA MET A 157 21.82 3.62 8.21
C MET A 157 21.36 2.98 6.89
N PHE A 158 20.15 2.40 6.90
CA PHE A 158 19.53 1.86 5.70
C PHE A 158 18.74 2.96 5.00
N ASP A 159 19.06 3.27 3.75
CA ASP A 159 18.31 4.25 2.96
C ASP A 159 17.12 3.57 2.24
N LEU A 160 15.90 3.92 2.64
CA LEU A 160 14.67 3.37 2.06
C LEU A 160 14.36 3.91 0.67
N ARG A 161 15.07 4.94 0.20
CA ARG A 161 14.92 5.47 -1.17
C ARG A 161 15.77 4.73 -2.20
N ALA A 162 16.82 4.04 -1.77
CA ALA A 162 17.61 3.19 -2.65
C ALA A 162 16.72 2.06 -3.19
N LYS A 163 16.70 1.89 -4.52
CA LYS A 163 15.91 0.86 -5.20
C LYS A 163 16.84 -0.19 -5.79
N LYS A 164 16.51 -1.45 -5.56
CA LYS A 164 17.13 -2.59 -6.24
C LYS A 164 16.04 -3.60 -6.57
N GLU A 165 15.62 -3.62 -7.82
CA GLU A 165 14.50 -4.46 -8.25
C GLU A 165 14.80 -5.95 -7.99
N PRO A 166 13.80 -6.71 -7.48
CA PRO A 166 13.97 -8.13 -7.25
C PRO A 166 14.08 -8.90 -8.56
N ASN A 167 14.99 -9.87 -8.63
CA ASN A 167 14.94 -10.91 -9.65
C ASN A 167 13.66 -11.76 -9.42
N LYS A 168 12.98 -12.18 -10.50
CA LYS A 168 11.73 -12.95 -10.40
C LYS A 168 11.86 -14.27 -9.62
N GLU A 169 12.95 -15.00 -9.84
CA GLU A 169 13.20 -16.27 -9.13
C GLU A 169 13.47 -16.02 -7.64
N GLU A 170 14.29 -15.01 -7.34
CA GLU A 170 14.56 -14.60 -5.96
C GLU A 170 13.30 -14.13 -5.24
N LEU A 171 12.46 -13.34 -5.93
CA LEU A 171 11.18 -12.88 -5.41
C LEU A 171 10.30 -14.06 -5.02
N GLN A 172 10.19 -15.07 -5.88
CA GLN A 172 9.37 -16.24 -5.60
C GLN A 172 9.89 -17.02 -4.38
N LYS A 173 11.21 -17.27 -4.30
CA LYS A 173 11.82 -17.90 -3.12
C LYS A 173 11.58 -17.10 -1.84
N CYS A 174 11.67 -15.77 -1.93
CA CYS A 174 11.41 -14.89 -0.80
C CYS A 174 9.93 -14.94 -0.37
N LEU A 175 8.99 -14.90 -1.33
CA LEU A 175 7.56 -15.02 -1.05
C LEU A 175 7.22 -16.35 -0.38
N ASP A 176 7.71 -17.46 -0.92
CA ASP A 176 7.43 -18.80 -0.41
C ASP A 176 7.98 -18.95 1.01
N THR A 177 9.18 -18.44 1.26
CA THR A 177 9.81 -18.46 2.58
C THR A 177 9.02 -17.60 3.59
N PHE A 178 8.65 -16.37 3.22
CA PHE A 178 7.85 -15.50 4.09
C PHE A 178 6.49 -16.12 4.42
N LYS A 179 5.82 -16.72 3.43
CA LYS A 179 4.54 -17.42 3.63
C LYS A 179 4.71 -18.62 4.56
N SER A 180 5.73 -19.45 4.34
CA SER A 180 6.01 -20.61 5.18
C SER A 180 6.29 -20.22 6.63
N LEU A 181 7.18 -19.25 6.86
CA LEU A 181 7.54 -18.83 8.21
C LEU A 181 6.39 -18.17 8.95
N LEU A 182 5.55 -17.41 8.24
CA LEU A 182 4.33 -16.84 8.81
C LEU A 182 3.32 -17.95 9.14
N ASP A 183 3.11 -18.92 8.24
CA ASP A 183 2.19 -20.05 8.45
C ASP A 183 2.60 -20.93 9.65
N ASP A 184 3.91 -21.15 9.82
CA ASP A 184 4.45 -21.84 10.98
C ASP A 184 4.26 -21.03 12.27
N TYR A 185 4.46 -19.71 12.22
CA TYR A 185 4.32 -18.86 13.40
C TYR A 185 2.87 -18.78 13.88
N ILE A 186 1.89 -18.62 12.97
CA ILE A 186 0.49 -18.44 13.36
C ILE A 186 -0.13 -19.70 13.99
N LYS A 187 0.51 -20.86 13.80
CA LYS A 187 0.13 -22.14 14.43
C LYS A 187 0.84 -22.37 15.77
N SER A 188 1.80 -21.51 16.13
CA SER A 188 2.59 -21.67 17.34
C SER A 188 1.83 -21.26 18.60
N PRO A 189 2.14 -21.85 19.77
CA PRO A 189 1.57 -21.41 21.05
C PRO A 189 1.83 -19.93 21.35
N GLU A 190 3.03 -19.42 21.01
CA GLU A 190 3.40 -18.01 21.19
C GLU A 190 2.41 -17.06 20.50
N PHE A 191 2.01 -17.38 19.26
CA PHE A 191 1.02 -16.57 18.54
C PHE A 191 -0.36 -16.65 19.19
N LEU A 192 -0.78 -17.85 19.59
CA LEU A 192 -2.10 -18.07 20.19
C LEU A 192 -2.22 -17.38 21.57
N ASP A 193 -1.13 -17.36 22.34
CA ASP A 193 -1.09 -16.71 23.66
C ASP A 193 -1.13 -15.18 23.54
N GLU A 194 -0.37 -14.60 22.58
CA GLU A 194 -0.25 -13.15 22.43
C GLU A 194 -1.43 -12.54 21.66
N PHE A 195 -1.82 -13.15 20.53
CA PHE A 195 -2.82 -12.58 19.62
C PHE A 195 -4.16 -13.30 19.67
N GLY A 196 -4.18 -14.58 20.04
CA GLY A 196 -5.39 -15.40 20.11
C GLY A 196 -6.28 -15.23 18.88
N ASN A 197 -7.56 -14.93 19.12
CA ASN A 197 -8.56 -14.70 18.06
C ASN A 197 -8.62 -13.23 17.56
N SER A 198 -7.71 -12.37 18.02
CA SER A 198 -7.73 -10.95 17.67
C SER A 198 -7.21 -10.68 16.27
N VAL A 199 -6.49 -11.61 15.65
CA VAL A 199 -5.95 -11.45 14.29
C VAL A 199 -6.27 -12.69 13.46
N LYS A 200 -6.87 -12.49 12.29
CA LYS A 200 -7.10 -13.54 11.28
C LYS A 200 -6.24 -13.27 10.07
N ILE A 201 -5.59 -14.31 9.54
CA ILE A 201 -4.60 -14.18 8.47
C ILE A 201 -5.02 -15.09 7.32
N SER A 202 -4.97 -14.57 6.10
CA SER A 202 -5.27 -15.29 4.87
C SER A 202 -4.10 -15.13 3.90
N PHE A 203 -3.56 -16.26 3.45
CA PHE A 203 -2.53 -16.25 2.42
C PHE A 203 -3.15 -16.03 1.05
N ASP A 204 -2.59 -15.10 0.28
CA ASP A 204 -3.05 -14.88 -1.09
C ASP A 204 -2.64 -16.09 -1.94
N ASN A 205 -3.66 -16.74 -2.48
CA ASN A 205 -3.54 -17.89 -3.35
C ASN A 205 -3.42 -17.36 -4.79
N PRO A 206 -2.32 -17.62 -5.52
CA PRO A 206 -2.09 -17.04 -6.86
C PRO A 206 -3.17 -17.40 -7.91
N ASN A 207 -4.05 -18.36 -7.60
CA ASN A 207 -5.18 -18.79 -8.45
C ASN A 207 -6.53 -18.14 -8.10
N VAL A 208 -6.59 -17.29 -7.07
CA VAL A 208 -7.82 -16.59 -6.70
C VAL A 208 -7.72 -15.17 -7.21
N LYS A 209 -8.45 -14.86 -8.30
CA LYS A 209 -8.73 -13.48 -8.69
C LYS A 209 -9.18 -12.75 -7.44
N SER A 210 -8.35 -11.80 -6.99
CA SER A 210 -8.58 -10.77 -5.98
C SER A 210 -9.92 -10.88 -5.25
N VAL A 211 -9.90 -11.02 -3.93
CA VAL A 211 -11.08 -10.79 -3.07
C VAL A 211 -11.72 -9.46 -3.51
N GLN A 212 -12.73 -9.55 -4.36
CA GLN A 212 -13.58 -8.43 -4.70
C GLN A 212 -14.38 -8.19 -3.44
N VAL A 213 -13.95 -7.20 -2.65
CA VAL A 213 -14.90 -6.45 -1.83
C VAL A 213 -15.93 -5.94 -2.83
N LYS A 214 -17.12 -6.57 -2.83
CA LYS A 214 -18.19 -6.28 -3.77
C LYS A 214 -18.50 -4.78 -3.71
N GLU A 215 -18.05 -4.03 -4.71
CA GLU A 215 -18.69 -2.79 -5.08
C GLU A 215 -20.06 -3.18 -5.66
N SER A 216 -21.09 -3.18 -4.83
CA SER A 216 -22.45 -3.18 -5.33
C SER A 216 -22.68 -1.84 -6.01
N VAL A 217 -22.53 -1.82 -7.34
CA VAL A 217 -23.14 -0.80 -8.18
C VAL A 217 -24.65 -0.94 -7.96
N THR A 218 -25.21 -0.14 -7.07
CA THR A 218 -26.65 0.05 -6.99
C THR A 218 -27.05 0.94 -8.16
N SER A 219 -27.26 0.30 -9.32
CA SER A 219 -28.09 0.87 -10.37
C SER A 219 -29.51 1.01 -9.82
N GLY A 220 -29.88 2.23 -9.42
CA GLY A 220 -31.27 2.55 -9.06
C GLY A 220 -32.19 2.36 -10.27
N PRO A 221 -33.42 1.87 -10.08
CA PRO A 221 -34.37 1.67 -11.17
C PRO A 221 -34.91 3.03 -11.63
N GLY A 222 -35.10 3.14 -12.93
CA GLY A 222 -35.53 4.36 -13.61
C GLY A 222 -36.89 4.91 -13.15
N PHE A 223 -37.03 6.21 -13.33
CA PHE A 223 -38.31 6.88 -13.44
C PHE A 223 -38.25 7.79 -14.68
N PHE A 224 -39.09 7.48 -15.67
CA PHE A 224 -39.32 8.33 -16.83
C PHE A 224 -40.10 9.59 -16.41
N SER A 225 -39.73 10.75 -16.94
CA SER A 225 -40.72 11.65 -17.53
C SER A 225 -40.14 12.45 -18.68
N SER A 226 -40.83 12.31 -19.81
CA SER A 226 -40.74 13.04 -21.07
C SER A 226 -40.52 14.55 -20.96
N THR A 227 -39.67 15.09 -21.83
CA THR A 227 -40.09 16.05 -22.88
C THR A 227 -38.91 16.28 -23.81
N ALA A 228 -39.04 15.80 -25.05
CA ALA A 228 -38.20 16.23 -26.16
C ALA A 228 -39.03 17.24 -26.95
N ASP A 229 -38.49 18.45 -27.13
CA ASP A 229 -38.84 19.28 -28.27
C ASP A 229 -37.54 19.65 -29.00
N HIS A 230 -37.50 19.21 -30.26
CA HIS A 230 -36.49 19.53 -31.25
C HIS A 230 -36.48 21.03 -31.56
N LYS A 231 -35.28 21.60 -31.73
CA LYS A 231 -34.97 22.39 -32.94
C LYS A 231 -33.47 22.55 -33.17
N SER A 232 -33.07 22.07 -34.34
CA SER A 232 -31.79 22.23 -35.03
C SER A 232 -31.49 23.68 -35.41
N SER A 233 -30.23 24.10 -35.34
CA SER A 233 -29.52 24.80 -36.43
C SER A 233 -28.08 25.17 -36.03
N GLU A 234 -27.11 24.73 -36.83
CA GLU A 234 -25.78 25.33 -37.03
C GLU A 234 -25.72 25.82 -38.50
N PRO A 235 -24.72 26.61 -38.94
CA PRO A 235 -23.89 27.63 -38.28
C PRO A 235 -23.88 28.94 -39.13
N PRO A 236 -23.00 29.93 -38.87
CA PRO A 236 -21.79 29.99 -39.69
C PRO A 236 -20.52 30.56 -38.98
N SER A 237 -19.34 30.18 -39.48
CA SER A 237 -18.08 30.90 -39.30
C SER A 237 -18.06 32.19 -40.14
N PRO A 238 -17.27 33.23 -39.79
CA PRO A 238 -15.89 33.31 -40.31
C PRO A 238 -14.86 34.07 -39.44
N SER A 239 -13.56 33.80 -39.70
CA SER A 239 -12.38 34.72 -39.79
C SER A 239 -12.12 35.73 -38.63
N SER A 240 -10.92 36.05 -38.16
CA SER A 240 -9.54 35.97 -38.64
C SER A 240 -8.60 36.61 -37.59
N GLN A 241 -7.29 36.43 -37.80
CA GLN A 241 -6.15 37.24 -37.32
C GLN A 241 -5.48 36.90 -35.97
N LEU A 242 -4.35 36.20 -36.12
CA LEU A 242 -3.15 36.29 -35.28
C LEU A 242 -2.48 37.68 -35.42
N PRO A 243 -1.72 38.12 -34.40
CA PRO A 243 -0.50 38.86 -34.62
C PRO A 243 0.74 38.08 -34.14
N THR A 244 1.73 38.07 -35.02
CA THR A 244 3.11 37.64 -34.87
C THR A 244 3.88 38.54 -33.91
N LEU A 245 4.64 37.93 -33.00
CA LEU A 245 5.76 38.55 -32.28
C LEU A 245 6.96 38.66 -33.23
N LYS A 246 7.52 39.86 -33.39
CA LYS A 246 8.84 40.08 -33.98
C LYS A 246 9.89 40.23 -32.87
N VAL A 247 11.08 39.73 -33.23
CA VAL A 247 12.40 39.78 -32.59
C VAL A 247 12.74 41.15 -32.01
#